data_AF-A0A2N8DM01-F1
#
_entry.id   AF-A0A2N8DM01-F1
#
_cell.length_a   1.000
_cell.length_b   1.000
_cell.length_c   1.000
_cell.angle_alpha   90.00
_cell.angle_beta   90.00
_cell.angle_gamma   90.00
#
_symmetry.space_group_name_H-M   'P 1'
#
loop_
_entity.id
_entity.type
_entity.pdbx_description
1 polymer ?
#
loop_
_entity_poly.entity_id
_entity_poly.type
_entity_poly.pdbx_seq_one_letter_code
_entity_poly.pdbx_strand_id
1 'polypeptide(L)'
;GDHLDGRPTLLIVDEGWLALDDEDFAGQLREWLKTLRKKNASVIFATQSLSDIDGSAIAPAIIEGCPTRLLLPNERAIEPQI
;
A
#
# COMPACT_ATOMS: atom_id res chain seq x y z
N GLY A 1 4.75 14.19 14.27
CA GLY A 1 3.29 14.31 14.41
C GLY A 1 2.74 14.85 13.11
N ASP A 2 2.06 14.00 12.33
CA ASP A 2 1.65 14.29 10.95
C ASP A 2 0.82 15.58 10.86
N HIS A 3 1.38 16.58 10.17
CA HIS A 3 0.71 17.85 9.89
C HIS A 3 -0.25 17.68 8.70
N LEU A 4 -1.28 16.87 8.88
CA LEU A 4 -2.43 16.85 7.98
C LEU A 4 -3.47 17.83 8.52
N ASP A 5 -3.66 18.93 7.79
CA ASP A 5 -4.51 20.06 8.17
C ASP A 5 -5.96 19.94 7.65
N GLY A 6 -6.33 18.74 7.18
CA GLY A 6 -7.65 18.43 6.64
C GLY A 6 -7.81 18.70 5.13
N ARG A 7 -6.79 19.25 4.46
CA ARG A 7 -6.78 19.28 2.98
C ARG A 7 -6.65 17.87 2.40
N PRO A 8 -7.33 17.56 1.27
CA PRO A 8 -7.19 16.27 0.61
C PRO A 8 -5.71 15.98 0.32
N THR A 9 -5.22 14.87 0.85
CA THR A 9 -3.80 14.50 0.75
C THR A 9 -3.67 13.06 0.26
N LEU A 10 -2.76 12.83 -0.69
CA LEU A 10 -2.40 11.49 -1.14
C LEU A 10 -1.00 11.15 -0.63
N LEU A 11 -0.89 10.07 0.13
CA LEU A 11 0.37 9.45 0.50
C LEU A 11 0.64 8.31 -0.46
N ILE A 12 1.61 8.48 -1.36
CA ILE A 12 1.95 7.49 -2.38
C ILE A 12 3.17 6.71 -1.89
N VAL A 13 3.03 5.39 -1.84
CA VAL A 13 4.11 4.43 -1.59
C VAL A 13 4.37 3.72 -2.90
N ASP A 14 5.47 4.06 -3.55
CA ASP A 14 5.88 3.54 -4.85
C ASP A 14 7.06 2.58 -4.67
N GLU A 15 6.91 1.34 -5.16
CA GLU A 15 7.92 0.27 -5.08
C GLU A 15 8.61 0.13 -3.71
N GLY A 16 7.85 0.41 -2.65
CA GLY A 16 8.31 0.36 -1.27
C GLY A 16 8.24 -1.03 -0.66
N TRP A 17 8.15 -2.10 -1.46
CA TRP A 17 7.96 -3.47 -0.96
C TRP A 17 9.12 -3.92 -0.06
N LEU A 18 10.35 -3.50 -0.36
CA LEU A 18 11.51 -3.79 0.51
C LEU A 18 11.34 -3.12 1.89
N ALA A 19 10.69 -1.96 1.95
CA ALA A 19 10.35 -1.31 3.21
C ALA A 19 9.19 -2.02 3.94
N LEU A 20 8.40 -2.86 3.26
CA LEU A 20 7.37 -3.67 3.91
C LEU A 20 7.95 -4.82 4.74
N ASP A 21 9.19 -5.22 4.49
CA ASP A 21 9.92 -6.18 5.34
C ASP A 21 10.51 -5.53 6.60
N ASP A 22 10.57 -4.20 6.65
CA ASP A 22 10.94 -3.45 7.85
C ASP A 22 9.75 -3.38 8.82
N GLU A 23 9.94 -3.90 10.04
CA GLU A 23 8.87 -4.01 11.03
C GLU A 23 8.31 -2.64 11.45
N ASP A 24 9.15 -1.62 11.54
CA ASP A 24 8.77 -0.27 11.94
C ASP A 24 7.92 0.40 10.86
N PHE A 25 8.36 0.34 9.60
CA PHE A 25 7.62 0.88 8.47
C PHE A 25 6.31 0.12 8.25
N ALA A 26 6.31 -1.21 8.33
CA ALA A 26 5.09 -2.00 8.24
C ALA A 26 4.08 -1.64 9.36
N GLY A 27 4.57 -1.43 10.58
CA GLY A 27 3.75 -0.93 11.69
C GLY A 27 3.11 0.42 11.38
N GLN A 28 3.92 1.36 10.89
CA GLN A 28 3.46 2.70 10.55
C GLN A 28 2.45 2.70 9.39
N LEU A 29 2.69 1.90 8.34
CA LEU A 29 1.78 1.77 7.20
C LEU A 29 0.44 1.16 7.60
N ARG A 30 0.44 0.16 8.49
CA ARG A 30 -0.81 -0.39 9.08
C ARG A 30 -1.60 0.67 9.84
N GLU A 31 -0.91 1.51 10.61
CA GLU A 31 -1.56 2.62 11.32
C GLU A 31 -2.14 3.63 10.32
N TRP A 32 -1.39 3.98 9.29
CA TRP A 32 -1.84 4.93 8.26
C TRP A 32 -3.09 4.45 7.54
N LEU A 33 -3.11 3.19 7.09
CA LEU A 33 -4.28 2.58 6.44
C LEU A 33 -5.53 2.66 7.32
N LYS A 34 -5.39 2.60 8.65
CA LYS A 34 -6.52 2.68 9.60
C LYS A 34 -6.95 4.11 9.91
N THR A 35 -6.02 5.05 9.96
CA THR A 35 -6.22 6.36 10.61
C THR A 35 -6.26 7.53 9.64
N LEU A 36 -5.54 7.49 8.51
CA LEU A 36 -5.41 8.64 7.60
C LEU A 36 -6.73 9.06 6.95
N ARG A 37 -7.65 8.11 6.75
CA ARG A 37 -9.01 8.41 6.28
C ARG A 37 -9.74 9.44 7.16
N LYS A 38 -9.43 9.47 8.47
CA LYS A 38 -10.03 10.43 9.42
C LYS A 38 -9.48 11.84 9.24
N LYS A 39 -8.34 11.98 8.55
CA LYS A 39 -7.62 13.25 8.32
C LYS A 39 -7.75 13.75 6.88
N ASN A 40 -8.74 13.25 6.12
CA ASN A 40 -8.91 13.54 4.69
C ASN A 40 -7.69 13.14 3.84
N ALA A 41 -7.03 12.05 4.22
CA ALA A 41 -5.88 11.52 3.51
C ALA A 41 -6.13 10.08 3.04
N SER A 42 -5.55 9.73 1.91
CA SER A 42 -5.59 8.39 1.32
C SER A 42 -4.18 7.89 1.07
N VAL A 43 -3.97 6.60 1.31
CA VAL A 43 -2.73 5.91 0.97
C VAL A 43 -2.92 5.24 -0.39
N ILE A 44 -1.96 5.42 -1.30
CA ILE A 44 -1.90 4.73 -2.59
C ILE A 44 -0.65 3.88 -2.58
N PHE A 45 -0.82 2.58 -2.81
CA PHE A 45 0.29 1.66 -3.01
C PHE A 45 0.43 1.38 -4.51
N ALA A 46 1.62 1.62 -5.06
CA ALA A 46 1.96 1.34 -6.44
C ALA A 46 3.08 0.30 -6.48
N THR A 47 2.86 -0.76 -7.26
CA THR A 47 3.83 -1.84 -7.47
C THR A 47 3.66 -2.43 -8.88
N GLN A 48 4.77 -2.86 -9.46
CA GLN A 48 4.80 -3.64 -10.69
C GLN A 48 4.62 -5.14 -10.46
N SER A 49 4.83 -5.64 -9.23
CA SER A 49 4.68 -7.05 -8.92
C SER A 49 3.85 -7.29 -7.66
N LEU A 50 2.72 -7.97 -7.84
CA LEU A 50 1.89 -8.39 -6.70
C LEU A 50 2.60 -9.42 -5.80
N SER A 51 3.57 -10.17 -6.35
CA SER A 51 4.40 -11.10 -5.57
C SER A 51 5.13 -10.40 -4.43
N ASP A 52 5.51 -9.14 -4.62
CA ASP A 52 6.27 -8.36 -3.64
C ASP A 52 5.40 -7.99 -2.43
N ILE A 53 4.08 -8.02 -2.60
CA ILE A 53 3.12 -7.90 -1.50
C ILE A 53 2.82 -9.27 -0.88
N ASP A 54 2.65 -10.32 -1.68
CA ASP A 54 2.14 -11.64 -1.25
C ASP A 54 2.96 -12.28 -0.12
N GLY A 55 4.29 -12.12 -0.16
CA GLY A 55 5.19 -12.60 0.89
C GLY A 55 5.24 -11.76 2.17
N SER A 56 4.69 -10.55 2.15
CA SER A 56 4.87 -9.58 3.24
C SER A 56 3.88 -9.79 4.38
N ALA A 57 4.34 -9.60 5.63
CA ALA A 57 3.50 -9.66 6.81
C ALA A 57 2.33 -8.63 6.78
N ILE A 58 2.45 -7.55 6.01
CA ILE A 58 1.41 -6.52 5.87
C ILE A 58 0.41 -6.80 4.76
N ALA A 59 0.59 -7.84 3.94
CA ALA A 59 -0.29 -8.18 2.82
C ALA A 59 -1.79 -8.17 3.20
N PRO A 60 -2.23 -8.79 4.32
CA PRO A 60 -3.64 -8.77 4.69
C PRO A 60 -4.16 -7.35 4.93
N ALA A 61 -3.35 -6.49 5.57
CA ALA A 61 -3.72 -5.11 5.86
C ALA A 61 -3.80 -4.24 4.61
N ILE A 62 -2.91 -4.45 3.61
CA ILE A 62 -3.01 -3.78 2.31
C ILE A 62 -4.25 -4.28 1.56
N ILE A 63 -4.49 -5.59 1.54
CA ILE A 63 -5.62 -6.19 0.82
C ILE A 63 -6.96 -5.70 1.36
N GLU A 64 -7.11 -5.63 2.67
CA GLU A 64 -8.33 -5.13 3.34
C GLU A 64 -8.41 -3.60 3.35
N GLY A 65 -7.27 -2.93 3.55
CA GLY A 65 -7.18 -1.47 3.69
C GLY A 65 -7.25 -0.69 2.38
N CYS A 66 -6.95 -1.34 1.25
CA CYS A 66 -7.02 -0.77 -0.10
C CYS A 66 -8.18 -1.41 -0.90
N PRO A 67 -9.44 -0.98 -0.67
CA PRO A 67 -10.58 -1.53 -1.38
C PRO A 67 -10.62 -1.13 -2.86
N THR A 68 -10.06 0.03 -3.20
CA THR A 68 -9.93 0.49 -4.58
C THR A 68 -8.65 -0.07 -5.19
N ARG A 69 -8.78 -0.75 -6.33
CA ARG A 69 -7.66 -1.36 -7.06
C ARG A 69 -7.68 -0.90 -8.50
N LEU A 70 -6.57 -0.30 -8.94
CA LEU A 70 -6.35 0.10 -10.32
C LEU A 70 -5.43 -0.92 -10.96
N LEU A 71 -6.01 -1.85 -11.73
CA LEU A 71 -5.26 -2.87 -12.46
C LEU A 71 -4.98 -2.36 -13.86
N LEU A 72 -3.70 -2.15 -14.17
CA LEU A 72 -3.25 -1.73 -15.50
C LEU A 72 -2.98 -2.96 -16.39
N PRO A 73 -3.00 -2.80 -17.73
CA PRO A 73 -2.65 -3.88 -18.64
C PRO A 73 -1.28 -4.47 -18.31
N ASN A 74 -1.21 -5.79 -18.19
CA ASN A 74 0.02 -6.54 -17.99
C ASN A 74 0.03 -7.73 -18.96
N GLU A 75 0.94 -7.69 -19.94
CA GLU A 75 1.08 -8.74 -20.97
C GLU A 75 1.42 -10.10 -20.37
N ARG A 76 2.04 -10.10 -19.18
CA ARG A 76 2.47 -11.29 -18.45
C ARG A 76 1.45 -11.78 -17.41
N ALA A 77 0.26 -11.18 -17.35
CA ALA A 77 -0.77 -11.57 -16.36
C ALA A 77 -1.25 -13.03 -16.49
N ILE A 78 -1.08 -13.63 -17.67
CA ILE A 78 -1.46 -15.02 -17.97
C ILE A 78 -0.31 -15.99 -17.69
N GLU A 79 0.91 -15.47 -17.47
CA GLU A 79 2.07 -16.29 -17.17
C GLU A 79 1.99 -16.80 -15.72
N PRO A 80 2.28 -18.10 -15.49
CA PRO A 80 2.47 -18.61 -14.14
C PRO A 80 3.52 -17.76 -13.43
N GLN A 81 3.22 -17.29 -12.22
CA GLN A 81 4.21 -16.63 -11.38
C GLN A 81 5.19 -17.73 -10.92
N ILE A 82 6.46 -17.60 -11.32
CA ILE A 82 7.54 -18.58 -11.08
C ILE A 82 8.30 -18.19 -9.82
#